data_AF-A0A2H6J9Q6-F1
#
_entry.id   AF-A0A2H6J9Q6-F1
#
_cell.length_a   1.000
_cell.length_b   1.000
_cell.length_c   1.000
_cell.angle_alpha   90.00
_cell.angle_beta   90.00
_cell.angle_gamma   90.00
#
_symmetry.space_group_name_H-M   'P 1'
#
loop_
_entity.id
_entity.type
_entity.pdbx_description
1 polymer ?
#
loop_
_entity_poly.entity_id
_entity_poly.type
_entity_poly.pdbx_seq_one_letter_code
_entity_poly.pdbx_strand_id
1 'polypeptide(L)'
;MQIAQQHARHIPLVYFRIELPETVPIEALRPQDLPESWNAYPYPESMQDLGTGWIRRGEALALYVPSAVVPTERNVILNPAHREFHKLRISTPQPFSLDERLP
;
A
#
# COMPACT_ATOMS: atom_id res chain seq x y z
N MET A 1 -41.63 13.79 -11.65
CA MET A 1 -41.05 13.77 -10.29
C MET A 1 -39.64 13.26 -10.42
N GLN A 2 -38.66 14.16 -10.37
CA GLN A 2 -37.26 13.92 -10.75
C GLN A 2 -36.46 13.72 -9.46
N ILE A 3 -35.88 12.53 -9.27
CA ILE A 3 -34.91 12.29 -8.21
C ILE A 3 -33.55 12.23 -8.90
N ALA A 4 -32.69 13.17 -8.52
CA ALA A 4 -31.41 13.44 -9.11
C ALA A 4 -30.51 12.19 -9.09
N GLN A 5 -30.02 11.81 -10.26
CA GLN A 5 -28.83 10.98 -10.38
C GLN A 5 -27.69 11.75 -9.71
N GLN A 6 -27.24 11.27 -8.55
CA GLN A 6 -26.02 11.76 -7.95
C GLN A 6 -24.89 11.38 -8.89
N HIS A 7 -24.37 12.35 -9.64
CA HIS A 7 -23.14 12.21 -10.40
C HIS A 7 -22.00 12.00 -9.39
N ALA A 8 -21.78 10.76 -8.96
CA ALA A 8 -20.50 10.37 -8.39
C ALA A 8 -19.44 10.79 -9.42
N ARG A 9 -18.53 11.67 -9.03
CA ARG A 9 -17.41 12.06 -9.90
C ARG A 9 -16.73 10.75 -10.33
N HIS A 10 -16.82 10.43 -11.60
CA HIS A 10 -16.10 9.30 -12.17
C HIS A 10 -14.61 9.67 -12.11
N ILE A 11 -13.94 9.27 -11.04
CA ILE A 11 -12.50 9.46 -10.90
C ILE A 11 -11.87 8.46 -11.86
N PRO A 12 -11.19 8.89 -12.93
CA PRO A 12 -10.52 7.96 -13.82
C PRO A 12 -9.45 7.22 -13.03
N LEU A 13 -9.58 5.90 -12.95
CA LEU A 13 -8.59 5.06 -12.29
C LEU A 13 -7.40 4.84 -13.22
N VAL A 14 -6.22 4.80 -12.64
CA VAL A 14 -4.99 4.40 -13.32
C VAL A 14 -4.22 3.43 -12.45
N TYR A 15 -3.43 2.56 -13.07
CA TYR A 15 -2.47 1.73 -12.37
C TYR A 15 -1.04 2.06 -12.79
N PHE A 16 -0.11 1.77 -11.90
CA PHE A 16 1.33 1.84 -12.12
C PHE A 16 1.92 0.46 -11.88
N ARG A 17 2.86 0.04 -12.72
CA ARG A 17 3.76 -1.06 -12.41
C ARG A 17 5.00 -0.47 -11.74
N ILE A 18 5.38 -1.03 -10.60
CA ILE A 18 6.60 -0.68 -9.89
C ILE A 18 7.51 -1.89 -9.89
N GLU A 19 8.73 -1.74 -10.42
CA GLU A 19 9.78 -2.75 -10.30
C GLU A 19 10.67 -2.37 -9.12
N LEU A 20 10.69 -3.24 -8.12
CA LEU A 20 11.54 -3.14 -6.92
C LEU A 20 12.76 -4.04 -7.13
N PRO A 21 13.98 -3.49 -7.29
CA PRO A 21 15.18 -4.30 -7.47
C PRO A 21 15.51 -5.11 -6.20
N GLU A 22 15.92 -6.36 -6.32
CA GLU A 22 16.35 -7.19 -5.17
C GLU A 22 17.64 -6.68 -4.50
N THR A 23 18.36 -5.75 -5.15
CA THR A 23 19.61 -5.18 -4.67
C THR A 23 19.43 -4.04 -3.66
N VAL A 24 18.18 -3.59 -3.43
CA VAL A 24 17.88 -2.56 -2.42
C VAL A 24 17.52 -3.21 -1.09
N PRO A 25 17.72 -2.52 0.05
CA PRO A 25 17.30 -3.05 1.34
C PRO A 25 15.78 -3.11 1.43
N ILE A 26 15.27 -4.29 1.77
CA ILE A 26 13.84 -4.58 1.92
C ILE A 26 13.65 -5.28 3.27
N GLU A 27 12.74 -4.75 4.09
CA GLU A 27 12.32 -5.38 5.34
C GLU A 27 11.00 -6.14 5.13
N ALA A 28 10.67 -7.03 6.06
CA ALA A 28 9.38 -7.72 6.09
C ALA A 28 8.88 -7.86 7.53
N LEU A 29 7.62 -7.48 7.75
CA LEU A 29 6.87 -7.84 8.94
C LEU A 29 6.02 -9.05 8.64
N ARG A 30 6.05 -10.02 9.55
CA ARG A 30 5.18 -11.19 9.50
C ARG A 30 4.05 -10.99 10.52
N PRO A 31 2.90 -11.66 10.35
CA PRO A 31 1.79 -11.53 11.30
C PRO A 31 2.18 -11.77 12.76
N GLN A 32 3.13 -12.69 13.02
CA GLN A 32 3.64 -12.97 14.37
C GLN A 32 4.51 -11.85 14.96
N ASP A 33 4.99 -10.92 14.14
CA ASP A 33 5.79 -9.78 14.59
C ASP A 33 4.90 -8.57 14.94
N LEU A 34 3.57 -8.68 14.72
CA LEU A 34 2.61 -7.61 14.94
C LEU A 34 1.84 -7.81 16.26
N PRO A 35 1.35 -6.72 16.88
CA PRO A 35 0.47 -6.79 18.05
C PRO A 35 -0.78 -7.62 17.78
N GLU A 36 -1.38 -8.12 18.86
CA GLU A 36 -2.71 -8.69 18.79
C GLU A 36 -3.71 -7.68 18.19
N SER A 37 -4.64 -8.17 17.37
CA SER A 37 -5.66 -7.34 16.70
C SER A 37 -5.10 -6.25 15.76
N TRP A 38 -3.88 -6.41 15.24
CA TRP A 38 -3.29 -5.47 14.26
C TRP A 38 -4.18 -5.24 13.02
N ASN A 39 -4.99 -6.23 12.66
CA ASN A 39 -5.91 -6.21 11.51
C ASN A 39 -7.36 -5.86 11.88
N ALA A 40 -7.62 -5.36 13.09
CA ALA A 40 -8.97 -4.98 13.51
C ALA A 40 -9.48 -3.72 12.78
N TYR A 41 -10.82 -3.57 12.76
CA TYR A 41 -11.49 -2.34 12.32
C TYR A 41 -12.33 -1.77 13.48
N PRO A 42 -12.16 -0.49 13.87
CA PRO A 42 -11.24 0.50 13.31
C PRO A 42 -9.76 0.14 13.50
N TYR A 43 -8.91 0.60 12.58
CA TYR A 43 -7.48 0.27 12.61
C TYR A 43 -6.80 0.85 13.86
N PRO A 44 -5.95 0.08 14.56
CA PRO A 44 -5.31 0.55 15.78
C PRO A 44 -4.23 1.60 15.49
N GLU A 45 -4.13 2.61 16.36
CA GLU A 45 -3.13 3.69 16.28
C GLU A 45 -1.70 3.14 16.29
N SER A 46 -1.47 2.05 17.03
CA SER A 46 -0.17 1.37 17.09
C SER A 46 0.38 0.96 15.72
N MET A 47 -0.47 0.69 14.73
CA MET A 47 -0.02 0.39 13.36
C MET A 47 0.46 1.62 12.61
N GLN A 48 -0.13 2.78 12.87
CA GLN A 48 0.36 4.05 12.32
C GLN A 48 1.71 4.44 12.93
N ASP A 49 1.86 4.25 14.25
CA ASP A 49 3.12 4.50 14.96
C ASP A 49 4.24 3.60 14.44
N LEU A 50 3.93 2.32 14.24
CA LEU A 50 4.88 1.35 13.68
C LEU A 50 5.37 1.80 12.30
N GLY A 51 4.44 2.17 11.39
CA GLY A 51 4.77 2.65 10.06
C GLY A 51 5.58 3.97 10.08
N THR A 52 5.19 4.89 10.96
CA THR A 52 5.91 6.17 11.16
C THR A 52 7.33 5.94 11.66
N GLY A 53 7.50 5.05 12.64
CA GLY A 53 8.81 4.66 13.16
C GLY A 53 9.68 4.05 12.07
N TRP A 54 9.13 3.14 11.27
CA TRP A 54 9.85 2.51 10.16
C TRP A 54 10.32 3.55 9.11
N ILE A 55 9.44 4.44 8.64
CA ILE A 55 9.81 5.49 7.68
C ILE A 55 10.93 6.38 8.23
N ARG A 56 10.85 6.76 9.52
CA ARG A 56 11.83 7.65 10.17
C ARG A 56 13.21 7.01 10.34
N ARG A 57 13.30 5.70 10.55
CA ARG A 57 14.60 5.01 10.60
C ARG A 57 15.34 5.09 9.26
N GLY A 58 14.61 5.02 8.15
CA GLY A 58 15.18 5.21 6.82
C GLY A 58 16.23 4.16 6.44
N GLU A 59 16.15 2.97 7.04
CA GLU A 59 17.12 1.87 6.86
C GLU A 59 16.81 1.00 5.64
N ALA A 60 15.53 0.90 5.28
CA ALA A 60 15.05 0.14 4.14
C ALA A 60 14.22 0.99 3.17
N LEU A 61 14.31 0.63 1.87
CA LEU A 61 13.54 1.27 0.82
C LEU A 61 12.08 0.81 0.83
N ALA A 62 11.87 -0.47 1.10
CA ALA A 62 10.56 -1.08 1.06
C ALA A 62 10.33 -1.96 2.29
N LEU A 63 9.07 -2.06 2.69
CA LEU A 63 8.61 -2.93 3.75
C LEU A 63 7.45 -3.78 3.25
N TYR A 64 7.64 -5.10 3.26
CA TYR A 64 6.53 -6.02 3.14
C TYR A 64 5.73 -6.06 4.44
N VAL A 65 4.42 -5.85 4.36
CA VAL A 65 3.48 -5.98 5.47
C VAL A 65 2.39 -6.98 5.12
N PRO A 66 1.82 -7.72 6.08
CA PRO A 66 0.68 -8.59 5.79
C PRO A 66 -0.54 -7.77 5.37
N SER A 67 -1.35 -8.32 4.47
CA SER A 67 -2.64 -7.72 4.11
C SER A 67 -3.66 -8.00 5.21
N ALA A 68 -4.28 -6.95 5.77
CA ALA A 68 -5.36 -7.09 6.75
C ALA A 68 -6.64 -7.69 6.14
N VAL A 69 -6.81 -7.58 4.83
CA VAL A 69 -8.00 -8.03 4.08
C VAL A 69 -7.82 -9.46 3.57
N VAL A 70 -6.65 -9.78 3.02
CA VAL A 70 -6.36 -11.09 2.42
C VAL A 70 -5.17 -11.71 3.17
N PRO A 71 -5.40 -12.59 4.17
CA PRO A 71 -4.34 -13.06 5.08
C PRO A 71 -3.15 -13.77 4.42
N THR A 72 -3.35 -14.30 3.20
CA THR A 72 -2.31 -14.99 2.42
C THR A 72 -1.46 -14.05 1.57
N GLU A 73 -1.81 -12.76 1.51
CA GLU A 73 -1.14 -11.75 0.69
C GLU A 73 -0.38 -10.72 1.53
N ARG A 74 0.45 -9.93 0.84
CA ARG A 74 1.25 -8.86 1.44
C ARG A 74 1.08 -7.58 0.63
N ASN A 75 1.08 -6.45 1.35
CA ASN A 75 1.24 -5.13 0.77
C ASN A 75 2.70 -4.69 0.87
N VAL A 76 3.07 -3.67 0.09
CA VAL A 76 4.40 -3.06 0.12
C VAL A 76 4.26 -1.60 0.47
N ILE A 77 4.96 -1.16 1.51
CA ILE A 77 5.14 0.26 1.83
C ILE A 77 6.48 0.69 1.26
N LEU A 78 6.50 1.77 0.48
CA LEU A 78 7.72 2.35 -0.08
C LEU A 78 8.08 3.62 0.71
N ASN A 79 9.36 3.80 1.03
CA ASN A 79 9.85 5.00 1.69
C ASN A 79 10.42 6.00 0.65
N PRO A 80 9.66 7.05 0.27
CA PRO A 80 10.10 8.04 -0.73
C PRO A 80 11.32 8.86 -0.28
N ALA A 81 11.60 8.94 1.02
CA ALA A 81 12.76 9.66 1.55
C ALA A 81 14.03 8.78 1.58
N HIS A 82 13.94 7.49 1.30
CA HIS A 82 15.10 6.60 1.30
C HIS A 82 16.06 6.95 0.15
N ARG A 83 17.37 6.99 0.43
CA ARG A 83 18.41 7.39 -0.55
C ARG A 83 18.37 6.59 -1.86
N GLU A 84 17.89 5.35 -1.81
CA GLU A 84 17.82 4.45 -2.96
C GLU A 84 16.47 4.45 -3.68
N PHE A 85 15.53 5.35 -3.32
CA PHE A 85 14.21 5.42 -3.96
C PHE A 85 14.28 5.65 -5.47
N HIS A 86 15.31 6.37 -5.93
CA HIS A 86 15.58 6.59 -7.34
C HIS A 86 15.89 5.30 -8.13
N LYS A 87 16.15 4.16 -7.46
CA LYS A 87 16.38 2.87 -8.12
C LYS A 87 15.08 2.15 -8.52
N LEU A 88 13.92 2.60 -8.03
CA LEU A 88 12.62 2.07 -8.44
C LEU A 88 12.36 2.41 -9.91
N ARG A 89 11.85 1.44 -10.68
CA ARG A 89 11.32 1.72 -12.02
C ARG A 89 9.80 1.75 -11.94
N ILE A 90 9.24 2.94 -12.10
CA ILE A 90 7.80 3.19 -12.06
C ILE A 90 7.34 3.39 -13.50
N SER A 91 6.33 2.65 -13.95
CA SER A 91 5.76 2.82 -15.29
C SER A 91 5.06 4.17 -15.44
N THR A 92 4.74 4.55 -16.68
CA THR A 92 3.72 5.58 -16.90
C THR A 92 2.37 5.10 -16.37
N PRO A 93 1.48 6.01 -15.94
CA PRO A 93 0.12 5.65 -15.55
C PRO A 93 -0.60 4.98 -16.73
N GLN A 94 -1.26 3.87 -16.47
CA GLN A 94 -2.08 3.16 -17.44
C GLN A 94 -3.56 3.29 -17.03
N PRO A 95 -4.48 3.62 -17.95
CA PRO A 95 -5.90 3.63 -17.66
C PRO A 95 -6.36 2.28 -17.07
N PHE A 96 -7.15 2.34 -16.02
CA PHE A 96 -7.73 1.16 -15.37
C PHE A 96 -9.25 1.31 -15.36
N SER A 97 -9.95 0.24 -15.71
CA SER A 97 -11.39 0.12 -15.56
C SER A 97 -11.66 -1.04 -14.62
N LEU A 98 -12.23 -0.74 -13.46
CA LEU A 98 -12.69 -1.79 -12.56
C LEU A 98 -13.88 -2.48 -13.24
N ASP A 99 -13.80 -3.79 -13.43
CA ASP A 99 -14.89 -4.57 -13.99
C ASP A 99 -16.09 -4.47 -13.04
N GLU A 100 -17.23 -3.99 -13.53
CA GLU A 100 -18.45 -3.77 -12.73
C GLU A 100 -19.02 -5.06 -12.12
N ARG A 101 -18.56 -6.22 -12.57
CA ARG A 101 -18.94 -7.53 -12.02
C ARG A 101 -18.12 -7.91 -10.78
N LEU A 102 -17.06 -7.17 -10.48
CA LEU A 102 -16.25 -7.38 -9.26
C LEU A 102 -16.94 -6.68 -8.07
N PRO A 103 -17.00 -7.35 -6.90
CA PRO A 103 -17.66 -6.84 -5.70
C PRO A 103 -16.93 -5.67 -5.04
#